data_AF-A0A9D7PB07-F1
#
_entry.id   AF-A0A9D7PB07-F1
#
_cell.length_a   1.000
_cell.length_b   1.000
_cell.length_c   1.000
_cell.angle_alpha   90.00
_cell.angle_beta   90.00
_cell.angle_gamma   90.00
#
_symmetry.space_group_name_H-M   'P 1'
#
loop_
_entity.id
_entity.type
_entity.pdbx_description
1 polymer ?
#
loop_
_entity_poly.entity_id
_entity_poly.type
_entity_poly.pdbx_seq_one_letter_code
_entity_poly.pdbx_strand_id
1 'polypeptide(L)'
;MRKWLIATTTAFAVGLGTLFATSADAAPKAAEPGPPVAGIAEPCAVQNPFPKDASTGEVADQLAETFGFKIAGRQWTTQHRAAIKILWETLDAVSCTDYLDDLQGKVSGTVGLNATNIRGYAWGDWSLTRSGYVSFDFSKFERAFDAGDEGRLSRLVIHELAHTLNSDRYSEPKYWRDFKKLARNEDRFSKYAGSSLTETFAEVVGYYVGRCALNNPYDTGKFDAYYAFARDRIFDGKEFGPAPGTKADCSAPKKKAKKAKAKPDTSAAWLEGLGGE
;
A
#
# COMPACT_ATOMS: atom_id res chain seq x y z
N MET A 1 -0.29 85.23 13.10
CA MET A 1 -0.72 83.80 13.13
C MET A 1 0.51 82.91 13.31
N ARG A 2 0.37 81.78 14.02
CA ARG A 2 1.38 80.77 14.45
C ARG A 2 2.05 81.11 15.80
N LYS A 3 1.48 80.73 16.95
CA LYS A 3 1.30 79.40 17.59
C LYS A 3 2.62 78.68 17.96
N TRP A 4 2.98 78.87 19.23
CA TRP A 4 3.38 77.90 20.27
C TRP A 4 4.64 77.02 20.13
N LEU A 5 5.44 77.10 21.21
CA LEU A 5 6.52 76.23 21.67
C LEU A 5 6.07 74.77 21.84
N ILE A 6 7.02 73.83 21.74
CA ILE A 6 7.46 72.94 22.85
C ILE A 6 8.73 72.22 22.40
N ALA A 7 9.76 72.32 23.22
CA ALA A 7 10.97 71.52 23.15
C ALA A 7 10.68 70.11 23.69
N THR A 8 11.16 69.08 23.01
CA THR A 8 11.26 67.73 23.57
C THR A 8 12.61 67.11 23.27
N THR A 9 13.09 66.50 24.34
CA THR A 9 14.41 65.98 24.65
C THR A 9 14.80 64.76 23.82
N THR A 10 16.10 64.66 23.58
CA THR A 10 16.84 63.53 23.01
C THR A 10 16.58 62.23 23.77
N ALA A 11 16.32 61.14 23.03
CA ALA A 11 16.56 59.78 23.50
C ALA A 11 17.06 58.93 22.31
N PHE A 12 18.38 58.72 22.25
CA PHE A 12 18.97 57.66 21.44
C PHE A 12 18.59 56.31 22.08
N ALA A 13 17.62 55.62 21.49
CA ALA A 13 17.39 54.21 21.81
C ALA A 13 18.27 53.36 20.88
N VAL A 14 19.33 52.81 21.45
CA VAL A 14 20.14 51.75 20.83
C VAL A 14 19.22 50.55 20.61
N GLY A 15 18.82 50.33 19.36
CA GLY A 15 18.09 49.12 18.96
C GLY A 15 19.02 47.92 19.07
N LEU A 16 18.91 47.17 20.17
CA LEU A 16 19.40 45.81 20.27
C LEU A 16 18.64 44.98 19.23
N GLY A 17 19.31 44.70 18.11
CA GLY A 17 18.82 43.76 17.10
C GLY A 17 18.78 42.36 17.72
N THR A 18 17.60 41.94 18.18
CA THR A 18 17.32 40.54 18.43
C THR A 18 17.29 39.83 17.09
N LEU A 19 18.40 39.18 16.77
CA LEU A 19 18.47 38.11 15.77
C LEU A 19 17.48 37.02 16.21
N PHE A 20 16.28 37.01 15.64
CA PHE A 20 15.46 35.80 15.64
C PHE A 20 16.17 34.81 14.74
N ALA A 21 16.99 33.95 15.34
CA ALA A 21 17.45 32.74 14.71
C ALA A 21 16.19 31.93 14.35
N THR A 22 15.85 31.90 13.07
CA THR A 22 14.90 30.91 12.55
C THR A 22 15.58 29.56 12.70
N SER A 23 15.31 28.88 13.82
CA SER A 23 15.58 27.45 13.95
C SER A 23 14.78 26.77 12.86
N ALA A 24 15.45 26.41 11.77
CA ALA A 24 14.93 25.43 10.85
C ALA A 24 14.88 24.13 11.64
N ASP A 25 13.72 23.81 12.20
CA ASP A 25 13.44 22.46 12.68
C ASP A 25 13.68 21.54 11.49
N ALA A 26 14.77 20.77 11.57
CA ALA A 26 15.04 19.72 10.61
C ALA A 26 13.80 18.83 10.59
N ALA A 27 13.21 18.65 9.41
CA ALA A 27 12.08 17.76 9.23
C ALA A 27 12.37 16.43 9.94
N PRO A 28 11.42 15.87 10.72
CA PRO A 28 11.63 14.62 11.41
C PRO A 28 12.15 13.59 10.41
N LYS A 29 13.30 13.00 10.71
CA LYS A 29 13.94 11.98 9.87
C LYS A 29 12.89 10.89 9.62
N ALA A 30 12.54 10.66 8.35
CA ALA A 30 11.62 9.60 7.98
C ALA A 30 12.07 8.28 8.63
N ALA A 31 11.14 7.56 9.27
CA ALA A 31 11.44 6.29 9.90
C ALA A 31 12.09 5.35 8.87
N GLU A 32 13.16 4.66 9.27
CA GLU A 32 13.83 3.71 8.37
C GLU A 32 12.84 2.59 8.00
N PRO A 33 12.77 2.19 6.71
CA PRO A 33 11.84 1.16 6.28
C PRO A 33 12.15 -0.19 6.93
N GLY A 34 11.11 -1.01 7.08
CA GLY A 34 11.27 -2.40 7.52
C GLY A 34 12.05 -3.23 6.49
N PRO A 35 12.52 -4.43 6.86
CA PRO A 35 13.06 -5.35 5.87
C PRO A 35 11.98 -5.68 4.82
N PRO A 36 12.34 -5.83 3.53
CA PRO A 36 11.41 -6.26 2.50
C PRO A 36 10.56 -7.45 2.96
N VAL A 37 9.24 -7.30 2.85
CA VAL A 37 8.30 -8.42 2.93
C VAL A 37 7.95 -8.83 1.51
N ALA A 38 7.33 -10.00 1.34
CA ALA A 38 6.98 -10.45 -0.01
C ALA A 38 6.20 -9.36 -0.75
N GLY A 39 6.68 -8.96 -1.92
CA GLY A 39 6.01 -7.94 -2.74
C GLY A 39 6.28 -6.47 -2.42
N ILE A 40 6.86 -6.12 -1.27
CA ILE A 40 6.99 -4.73 -0.82
C ILE A 40 8.46 -4.44 -0.51
N ALA A 41 9.05 -3.53 -1.27
CA ALA A 41 10.50 -3.26 -1.21
C ALA A 41 10.88 -2.40 0.01
N GLU A 42 10.09 -1.37 0.31
CA GLU A 42 10.35 -0.45 1.41
C GLU A 42 9.13 -0.33 2.35
N PRO A 43 8.73 -1.42 3.03
CA PRO A 43 7.57 -1.41 3.91
C PRO A 43 7.76 -0.42 5.07
N CYS A 44 6.66 -0.09 5.75
CA CYS A 44 6.73 0.49 7.10
C CYS A 44 7.64 -0.38 8.00
N ALA A 45 8.27 0.24 9.00
CA ALA A 45 8.98 -0.50 10.03
C ALA A 45 8.01 -1.45 10.74
N VAL A 46 8.42 -2.71 10.92
CA VAL A 46 7.57 -3.75 11.52
C VAL A 46 7.09 -3.30 12.91
N GLN A 47 5.78 -3.17 13.07
CA GLN A 47 5.16 -2.83 14.35
C GLN A 47 4.57 -4.08 15.01
N ASN A 48 3.95 -4.94 14.20
CA ASN A 48 3.24 -6.13 14.64
C ASN A 48 3.86 -7.36 13.96
N PRO A 49 4.93 -7.95 14.53
CA PRO A 49 5.55 -9.13 13.92
C PRO A 49 4.57 -10.30 13.86
N PHE A 50 4.61 -11.05 12.75
CA PHE A 50 3.74 -12.22 12.58
C PHE A 50 3.91 -13.22 13.74
N PRO A 51 2.83 -13.65 14.41
CA PRO A 51 2.90 -14.52 15.60
C PRO A 51 3.18 -15.98 15.20
N LYS A 52 4.46 -16.29 15.00
CA LYS A 52 4.93 -17.58 14.44
C LYS A 52 4.54 -18.81 15.26
N ASP A 53 4.36 -18.67 16.56
CA ASP A 53 4.08 -19.78 17.47
C ASP A 53 2.58 -19.93 17.80
N ALA A 54 1.74 -18.98 17.39
CA ALA A 54 0.30 -19.02 17.62
C ALA A 54 -0.41 -20.00 16.66
N SER A 55 -1.47 -20.65 17.13
CA SER A 55 -2.37 -21.44 16.28
C SER A 55 -3.06 -20.54 15.24
N THR A 56 -3.55 -21.12 14.14
CA THR A 56 -4.18 -20.29 13.10
C THR A 56 -5.43 -19.56 13.58
N GLY A 57 -6.19 -20.13 14.53
CA GLY A 57 -7.32 -19.44 15.16
C GLY A 57 -6.86 -18.19 15.92
N GLU A 58 -5.83 -18.34 16.76
CA GLU A 58 -5.25 -17.22 17.52
C GLU A 58 -4.63 -16.15 16.59
N VAL A 59 -3.97 -16.55 15.50
CA VAL A 59 -3.47 -15.60 14.49
C VAL A 59 -4.61 -14.79 13.90
N ALA A 60 -5.75 -15.42 13.62
CA ALA A 60 -6.90 -14.74 13.04
C ALA A 60 -7.52 -13.74 14.04
N ASP A 61 -7.67 -14.14 15.31
CA ASP A 61 -8.16 -13.27 16.38
C ASP A 61 -7.21 -12.08 16.61
N GLN A 62 -5.89 -12.32 16.65
CA GLN A 62 -4.90 -11.25 16.78
C GLN A 62 -4.90 -10.31 15.57
N LEU A 63 -5.12 -10.81 14.35
CA LEU A 63 -5.24 -9.99 13.15
C LEU A 63 -6.45 -9.06 13.27
N ALA A 64 -7.57 -9.60 13.74
CA ALA A 64 -8.80 -8.85 13.99
C ALA A 64 -8.58 -7.70 14.97
N GLU A 65 -7.91 -7.98 16.09
CA GLU A 65 -7.62 -7.02 17.15
C GLU A 65 -6.60 -5.96 16.69
N THR A 66 -5.54 -6.39 16.04
CA THR A 66 -4.40 -5.52 15.66
C THR A 66 -4.80 -4.53 14.56
N PHE A 67 -5.53 -4.99 13.54
CA PHE A 67 -5.83 -4.20 12.35
C PHE A 67 -7.31 -3.80 12.23
N GLY A 68 -8.12 -4.11 13.24
CA GLY A 68 -9.52 -3.67 13.31
C GLY A 68 -10.46 -4.33 12.29
N PHE A 69 -10.19 -5.56 11.85
CA PHE A 69 -11.04 -6.28 10.90
C PHE A 69 -11.94 -7.33 11.57
N LYS A 70 -13.11 -7.59 10.99
CA LYS A 70 -13.86 -8.82 11.29
C LYS A 70 -13.28 -9.98 10.51
N ILE A 71 -13.23 -11.16 11.11
CA ILE A 71 -12.72 -12.36 10.44
C ILE A 71 -13.87 -13.31 10.09
N ALA A 72 -13.86 -13.84 8.87
CA ALA A 72 -14.79 -14.86 8.44
C ALA A 72 -14.15 -15.84 7.45
N GLY A 73 -14.85 -16.94 7.16
CA GLY A 73 -14.44 -17.91 6.16
C GLY A 73 -13.83 -19.18 6.76
N ARG A 74 -13.62 -20.19 5.91
CA ARG A 74 -13.20 -21.54 6.32
C ARG A 74 -11.73 -21.83 6.06
N GLN A 75 -11.02 -20.92 5.38
CA GLN A 75 -9.61 -21.10 5.02
C GLN A 75 -8.63 -20.54 6.07
N TRP A 76 -9.10 -20.16 7.27
CA TRP A 76 -8.23 -19.87 8.41
C TRP A 76 -7.70 -21.17 9.04
N THR A 77 -6.87 -21.89 8.29
CA THR A 77 -6.34 -23.20 8.66
C THR A 77 -4.82 -23.25 8.62
N THR A 78 -4.22 -24.26 9.25
CA THR A 78 -2.76 -24.47 9.22
C THR A 78 -2.22 -24.66 7.80
N GLN A 79 -3.02 -25.28 6.91
CA GLN A 79 -2.64 -25.46 5.50
C GLN A 79 -2.34 -24.12 4.82
N HIS A 80 -3.14 -23.10 5.10
CA HIS A 80 -3.03 -21.79 4.46
C HIS A 80 -2.15 -20.79 5.24
N ARG A 81 -1.32 -21.27 6.19
CA ARG A 81 -0.53 -20.39 7.07
C ARG A 81 0.40 -19.43 6.32
N ALA A 82 0.95 -19.85 5.17
CA ALA A 82 1.77 -18.98 4.34
C ALA A 82 0.96 -17.80 3.74
N ALA A 83 -0.25 -18.06 3.23
CA ALA A 83 -1.13 -17.01 2.72
C ALA A 83 -1.58 -16.04 3.82
N ILE A 84 -1.90 -16.58 5.00
CA ILE A 84 -2.26 -15.78 6.19
C ILE A 84 -1.10 -14.87 6.60
N LYS A 85 0.13 -15.39 6.57
CA LYS A 85 1.34 -14.60 6.84
C LYS A 85 1.51 -13.46 5.84
N ILE A 86 1.29 -13.69 4.54
CA ILE A 86 1.33 -12.63 3.52
C ILE A 86 0.31 -11.53 3.83
N LEU A 87 -0.93 -11.91 4.13
CA LEU A 87 -1.97 -10.96 4.49
C LEU A 87 -1.55 -10.11 5.70
N TRP A 88 -1.11 -10.76 6.78
CA TRP A 88 -0.64 -10.08 7.99
C TRP A 88 0.50 -9.09 7.69
N GLU A 89 1.56 -9.55 7.04
CA GLU A 89 2.75 -8.73 6.76
C GLU A 89 2.43 -7.59 5.79
N THR A 90 1.47 -7.78 4.87
CA THR A 90 1.01 -6.71 3.98
C THR A 90 0.27 -5.62 4.74
N LEU A 91 -0.58 -5.98 5.71
CA LEU A 91 -1.27 -5.01 6.57
C LEU A 91 -0.28 -4.25 7.46
N ASP A 92 0.65 -4.95 8.09
CA ASP A 92 1.70 -4.33 8.92
C ASP A 92 2.61 -3.41 8.08
N ALA A 93 2.92 -3.80 6.85
CA ALA A 93 3.77 -3.04 5.94
C ALA A 93 3.21 -1.67 5.53
N VAL A 94 1.92 -1.42 5.71
CA VAL A 94 1.27 -0.12 5.44
C VAL A 94 0.78 0.58 6.71
N SER A 95 0.99 -0.02 7.88
CA SER A 95 0.44 0.43 9.17
C SER A 95 0.98 1.77 9.69
N CYS A 96 2.08 2.27 9.11
CA CYS A 96 2.60 3.61 9.42
C CYS A 96 1.89 4.74 8.63
N THR A 97 0.84 4.40 7.88
CA THR A 97 0.00 5.34 7.13
C THR A 97 -1.45 5.24 7.60
N ASP A 98 -2.26 6.25 7.32
CA ASP A 98 -3.68 6.25 7.67
C ASP A 98 -4.53 5.33 6.76
N TYR A 99 -3.93 4.61 5.81
CA TYR A 99 -4.63 3.82 4.78
C TYR A 99 -5.67 2.83 5.34
N LEU A 100 -5.31 2.10 6.40
CA LEU A 100 -6.21 1.11 7.03
C LEU A 100 -7.34 1.79 7.80
N ASP A 101 -7.08 2.92 8.45
CA ASP A 101 -8.10 3.67 9.17
C ASP A 101 -9.06 4.36 8.20
N ASP A 102 -8.52 4.96 7.13
CA ASP A 102 -9.29 5.62 6.08
C ASP A 102 -10.26 4.66 5.40
N LEU A 103 -9.82 3.45 5.03
CA LEU A 103 -10.69 2.47 4.38
C LEU A 103 -11.78 1.95 5.33
N GLN A 104 -11.48 1.78 6.62
CA GLN A 104 -12.47 1.39 7.62
C GLN A 104 -13.52 2.50 7.78
N GLY A 105 -13.10 3.76 7.73
CA GLY A 105 -13.98 4.93 7.75
C GLY A 105 -14.90 5.08 6.54
N LYS A 106 -14.68 4.35 5.43
CA LYS A 106 -15.52 4.43 4.21
C LYS A 106 -16.77 3.58 4.24
N VAL A 107 -16.89 2.67 5.20
CA VAL A 107 -18.04 1.76 5.31
C VAL A 107 -18.81 2.01 6.60
N SER A 108 -20.12 1.76 6.58
CA SER A 108 -20.91 1.76 7.81
C SER A 108 -20.62 0.49 8.60
N GLY A 109 -19.74 0.58 9.60
CA GLY A 109 -19.34 -0.53 10.47
C GLY A 109 -17.91 -1.01 10.19
N THR A 110 -17.58 -2.20 10.65
CA THR A 110 -16.23 -2.77 10.49
C THR A 110 -16.13 -3.60 9.20
N VAL A 111 -15.11 -3.31 8.40
CA VAL A 111 -14.73 -4.12 7.23
C VAL A 111 -14.36 -5.53 7.69
N GLY A 112 -14.80 -6.54 6.93
CA GLY A 112 -14.41 -7.91 7.18
C GLY A 112 -13.35 -8.43 6.22
N LEU A 113 -12.58 -9.42 6.67
CA LEU A 113 -11.69 -10.25 5.85
C LEU A 113 -12.24 -11.67 5.83
N ASN A 114 -12.49 -12.21 4.64
CA ASN A 114 -13.14 -13.49 4.43
C ASN A 114 -12.24 -14.46 3.66
N ALA A 115 -11.68 -15.46 4.33
CA ALA A 115 -10.84 -16.47 3.70
C ALA A 115 -11.70 -17.65 3.19
N THR A 116 -11.97 -17.71 1.88
CA THR A 116 -12.89 -18.69 1.30
C THR A 116 -12.56 -19.00 -0.17
N ASN A 117 -13.06 -20.13 -0.66
CA ASN A 117 -13.03 -20.42 -2.10
C ASN A 117 -13.88 -19.40 -2.88
N ILE A 118 -13.29 -18.77 -3.89
CA ILE A 118 -13.96 -17.84 -4.80
C ILE A 118 -14.18 -18.54 -6.13
N ARG A 119 -15.39 -18.45 -6.69
CA ARG A 119 -15.70 -19.08 -7.99
C ARG A 119 -14.97 -18.37 -9.13
N GLY A 120 -14.64 -19.13 -10.19
CA GLY A 120 -14.01 -18.57 -11.39
C GLY A 120 -12.53 -18.23 -11.20
N TYR A 121 -12.05 -17.25 -11.96
CA TYR A 121 -10.62 -16.92 -12.03
C TYR A 121 -10.14 -15.96 -10.93
N ALA A 122 -11.04 -15.26 -10.22
CA ALA A 122 -10.68 -14.25 -9.22
C ALA A 122 -10.05 -14.86 -7.97
N TRP A 123 -9.05 -14.17 -7.41
CA TRP A 123 -8.29 -14.61 -6.22
C TRP A 123 -8.65 -13.79 -4.98
N GLY A 124 -9.23 -12.61 -5.19
CA GLY A 124 -9.88 -11.81 -4.19
C GLY A 124 -11.10 -11.10 -4.78
N ASP A 125 -11.92 -10.55 -3.91
CA ASP A 125 -12.98 -9.61 -4.28
C ASP A 125 -13.40 -8.76 -3.09
N TRP A 126 -13.88 -7.54 -3.36
CA TRP A 126 -14.61 -6.74 -2.37
C TRP A 126 -16.12 -6.91 -2.52
N SER A 127 -16.76 -7.41 -1.46
CA SER A 127 -18.22 -7.45 -1.29
C SER A 127 -19.01 -8.33 -2.28
N LEU A 128 -18.37 -9.09 -3.19
CA LEU A 128 -19.05 -9.96 -4.16
C LEU A 128 -19.35 -11.33 -3.57
N THR A 129 -18.36 -11.94 -2.92
CA THR A 129 -18.50 -13.24 -2.26
C THR A 129 -19.24 -13.10 -0.92
N ARG A 130 -19.01 -12.00 -0.19
CA ARG A 130 -19.69 -11.71 1.06
C ARG A 130 -19.77 -10.19 1.28
N SER A 131 -21.00 -9.68 1.42
CA SER A 131 -21.25 -8.24 1.57
C SER A 131 -20.49 -7.64 2.77
N GLY A 132 -19.75 -6.55 2.52
CA GLY A 132 -18.93 -5.87 3.52
C GLY A 132 -17.61 -6.56 3.88
N TYR A 133 -17.18 -7.56 3.11
CA TYR A 133 -15.92 -8.26 3.31
C TYR A 133 -15.03 -8.18 2.08
N VAL A 134 -13.74 -7.98 2.31
CA VAL A 134 -12.71 -8.36 1.34
C VAL A 134 -12.51 -9.86 1.46
N SER A 135 -12.77 -10.58 0.37
CA SER A 135 -12.60 -12.03 0.32
C SER A 135 -11.28 -12.38 -0.35
N PHE A 136 -10.59 -13.38 0.18
CA PHE A 136 -9.37 -13.93 -0.41
C PHE A 136 -9.50 -15.46 -0.52
N ASP A 137 -9.07 -16.01 -1.65
CA ASP A 137 -8.99 -17.45 -1.86
C ASP A 137 -7.57 -17.93 -1.59
N PHE A 138 -7.31 -18.34 -0.33
CA PHE A 138 -6.00 -18.81 0.09
C PHE A 138 -5.58 -20.11 -0.58
N SER A 139 -6.52 -20.94 -1.04
CA SER A 139 -6.19 -22.11 -1.85
C SER A 139 -5.65 -21.72 -3.23
N LYS A 140 -6.03 -20.55 -3.77
CA LYS A 140 -5.42 -20.02 -5.00
C LYS A 140 -4.08 -19.35 -4.73
N PHE A 141 -3.91 -18.68 -3.59
CA PHE A 141 -2.64 -18.07 -3.20
C PHE A 141 -1.48 -19.08 -3.20
N GLU A 142 -1.75 -20.33 -2.83
CA GLU A 142 -0.79 -21.43 -2.88
C GLU A 142 -0.12 -21.57 -4.26
N ARG A 143 -0.85 -21.32 -5.34
CA ARG A 143 -0.33 -21.37 -6.72
C ARG A 143 0.68 -20.27 -7.03
N ALA A 144 0.61 -19.11 -6.35
CA ALA A 144 1.59 -18.04 -6.54
C ALA A 144 2.91 -18.34 -5.82
N PHE A 145 2.87 -19.05 -4.68
CA PHE A 145 4.09 -19.55 -4.02
C PHE A 145 4.85 -20.50 -4.95
N ASP A 146 4.13 -21.43 -5.61
CA ASP A 146 4.72 -22.36 -6.57
C ASP A 146 5.36 -21.66 -7.78
N ALA A 147 4.82 -20.50 -8.18
CA ALA A 147 5.30 -19.70 -9.29
C ALA A 147 6.41 -18.70 -8.91
N GLY A 148 6.76 -18.59 -7.62
CA GLY A 148 7.72 -17.60 -7.12
C GLY A 148 7.27 -16.14 -7.26
N ASP A 149 5.96 -15.89 -7.41
CA ASP A 149 5.36 -14.58 -7.60
C ASP A 149 4.61 -14.15 -6.32
N GLU A 150 5.28 -14.19 -5.19
CA GLU A 150 4.69 -13.76 -3.91
C GLU A 150 4.34 -12.26 -3.94
N GLY A 151 5.03 -11.48 -4.78
CA GLY A 151 4.76 -10.05 -4.91
C GLY A 151 3.38 -9.73 -5.48
N ARG A 152 2.85 -10.60 -6.33
CA ARG A 152 1.46 -10.54 -6.77
C ARG A 152 0.47 -10.65 -5.61
N LEU A 153 0.78 -11.40 -4.56
CA LEU A 153 -0.16 -11.61 -3.44
C LEU A 153 -0.33 -10.35 -2.60
N SER A 154 0.76 -9.67 -2.26
CA SER A 154 0.70 -8.41 -1.49
C SER A 154 0.05 -7.29 -2.33
N ARG A 155 0.35 -7.23 -3.64
CA ARG A 155 -0.37 -6.36 -4.58
C ARG A 155 -1.87 -6.65 -4.56
N LEU A 156 -2.26 -7.92 -4.64
CA LEU A 156 -3.66 -8.33 -4.63
C LEU A 156 -4.36 -7.94 -3.33
N VAL A 157 -3.73 -8.15 -2.17
CA VAL A 157 -4.28 -7.74 -0.87
C VAL A 157 -4.59 -6.23 -0.85
N ILE A 158 -3.63 -5.40 -1.26
CA ILE A 158 -3.82 -3.94 -1.31
C ILE A 158 -4.84 -3.53 -2.39
N HIS A 159 -4.85 -4.21 -3.54
CA HIS A 159 -5.82 -3.98 -4.60
C HIS A 159 -7.25 -4.17 -4.08
N GLU A 160 -7.54 -5.29 -3.41
CA GLU A 160 -8.90 -5.54 -2.90
C GLU A 160 -9.30 -4.56 -1.79
N LEU A 161 -8.36 -4.20 -0.91
CA LEU A 161 -8.57 -3.16 0.11
C LEU A 161 -8.80 -1.78 -0.50
N ALA A 162 -8.20 -1.48 -1.67
CA ALA A 162 -8.45 -0.23 -2.39
C ALA A 162 -9.88 -0.15 -2.92
N HIS A 163 -10.54 -1.27 -3.23
CA HIS A 163 -11.97 -1.26 -3.52
C HIS A 163 -12.83 -0.89 -2.31
N THR A 164 -12.41 -1.28 -1.10
CA THR A 164 -13.04 -0.82 0.14
C THR A 164 -12.81 0.68 0.33
N LEU A 165 -11.57 1.17 0.17
CA LEU A 165 -11.30 2.61 0.22
C LEU A 165 -12.12 3.40 -0.81
N ASN A 166 -12.43 2.78 -1.95
CA ASN A 166 -13.24 3.37 -3.01
C ASN A 166 -14.74 3.06 -2.90
N SER A 167 -15.23 2.56 -1.76
CA SER A 167 -16.65 2.24 -1.57
C SER A 167 -17.53 3.50 -1.52
N ASP A 168 -16.99 4.63 -1.06
CA ASP A 168 -17.68 5.91 -0.95
C ASP A 168 -17.77 6.67 -2.29
N ARG A 169 -17.25 6.11 -3.39
CA ARG A 169 -17.14 6.76 -4.72
C ARG A 169 -18.42 7.39 -5.24
N TYR A 170 -19.59 6.83 -4.89
CA TYR A 170 -20.90 7.33 -5.30
C TYR A 170 -21.24 8.70 -4.70
N SER A 171 -20.62 9.07 -3.57
CA SER A 171 -20.72 10.40 -2.98
C SER A 171 -19.83 11.44 -3.68
N GLU A 172 -19.08 11.02 -4.71
CA GLU A 172 -18.17 11.86 -5.48
C GLU A 172 -17.16 12.62 -4.61
N PRO A 173 -16.44 11.93 -3.70
CA PRO A 173 -15.47 12.57 -2.81
C PRO A 173 -14.31 13.17 -3.62
N LYS A 174 -13.60 14.13 -3.02
CA LYS A 174 -12.56 14.89 -3.73
C LYS A 174 -11.49 13.98 -4.37
N TYR A 175 -10.98 13.00 -3.62
CA TYR A 175 -9.95 12.08 -4.11
C TYR A 175 -10.45 11.33 -5.37
N TRP A 176 -11.70 10.88 -5.37
CA TRP A 176 -12.29 10.16 -6.48
C TRP A 176 -12.44 11.06 -7.71
N ARG A 177 -12.99 12.27 -7.54
CA ARG A 177 -13.10 13.24 -8.65
C ARG A 177 -11.73 13.57 -9.26
N ASP A 178 -10.71 13.68 -8.44
CA ASP A 178 -9.34 13.95 -8.90
C ASP A 178 -8.78 12.73 -9.65
N PHE A 179 -8.99 11.52 -9.15
CA PHE A 179 -8.61 10.29 -9.84
C PHE A 179 -9.30 10.15 -11.21
N LYS A 180 -10.61 10.45 -11.29
CA LYS A 180 -11.34 10.43 -12.58
C LYS A 180 -10.78 11.43 -13.59
N LYS A 181 -10.27 12.59 -13.14
CA LYS A 181 -9.62 13.56 -14.02
C LYS A 181 -8.27 13.03 -14.48
N LEU A 182 -7.47 12.50 -13.57
CA LEU A 182 -6.18 11.89 -13.85
C LEU A 182 -6.31 10.78 -14.89
N ALA A 183 -7.20 9.82 -14.67
CA ALA A 183 -7.34 8.68 -15.55
C ALA A 183 -7.86 8.99 -16.96
N ARG A 184 -8.41 10.19 -17.19
CA ARG A 184 -8.76 10.66 -18.53
C ARG A 184 -7.58 11.25 -19.29
N ASN A 185 -6.55 11.68 -18.58
CA ASN A 185 -5.37 12.35 -19.13
C ASN A 185 -4.16 11.40 -19.23
N GLU A 186 -4.20 10.30 -18.49
CA GLU A 186 -3.16 9.29 -18.48
C GLU A 186 -3.48 8.12 -19.41
N ASP A 187 -2.43 7.45 -19.88
CA ASP A 187 -2.58 6.21 -20.62
C ASP A 187 -3.14 5.08 -19.73
N ARG A 188 -3.62 4.02 -20.37
CA ARG A 188 -4.13 2.82 -19.69
C ARG A 188 -3.02 2.21 -18.80
N PHE A 189 -3.26 2.22 -17.49
CA PHE A 189 -2.29 1.81 -16.47
C PHE A 189 -1.96 0.31 -16.53
N SER A 190 -2.96 -0.55 -16.66
CA SER A 190 -2.78 -1.99 -16.82
C SER A 190 -3.80 -2.59 -17.80
N LYS A 191 -3.44 -3.73 -18.40
CA LYS A 191 -4.39 -4.50 -19.22
C LYS A 191 -5.55 -5.01 -18.37
N TYR A 192 -5.27 -5.56 -17.19
CA TYR A 192 -6.29 -6.11 -16.28
C TYR A 192 -7.42 -5.11 -15.97
N ALA A 193 -7.10 -3.83 -15.74
CA ALA A 193 -8.10 -2.82 -15.41
C ALA A 193 -9.13 -2.57 -16.53
N GLY A 194 -8.85 -2.98 -17.78
CA GLY A 194 -9.77 -2.76 -18.89
C GLY A 194 -10.12 -1.27 -19.06
N SER A 195 -11.42 -1.00 -19.17
CA SER A 195 -12.02 0.34 -19.09
C SER A 195 -12.63 0.64 -17.71
N SER A 196 -12.45 -0.24 -16.73
CA SER A 196 -13.02 -0.07 -15.40
C SER A 196 -12.16 0.89 -14.58
N LEU A 197 -12.74 2.02 -14.22
CA LEU A 197 -12.04 3.05 -13.48
C LEU A 197 -11.77 2.64 -12.02
N THR A 198 -12.65 1.82 -11.43
CA THR A 198 -12.46 1.29 -10.07
C THR A 198 -11.36 0.24 -10.03
N GLU A 199 -11.24 -0.59 -11.08
CA GLU A 199 -10.11 -1.52 -11.22
C GLU A 199 -8.82 -0.73 -11.47
N THR A 200 -8.85 0.30 -12.31
CA THR A 200 -7.67 1.16 -12.53
C THR A 200 -7.20 1.79 -11.23
N PHE A 201 -8.12 2.27 -10.39
CA PHE A 201 -7.80 2.79 -9.05
C PHE A 201 -7.14 1.73 -8.16
N ALA A 202 -7.75 0.54 -8.07
CA ALA A 202 -7.21 -0.54 -7.27
C ALA A 202 -5.84 -1.04 -7.76
N GLU A 203 -5.61 -1.05 -9.08
CA GLU A 203 -4.32 -1.35 -9.68
C GLU A 203 -3.25 -0.33 -9.35
N VAL A 204 -3.57 0.97 -9.48
CA VAL A 204 -2.67 2.07 -9.14
C VAL A 204 -2.23 1.96 -7.68
N VAL A 205 -3.16 1.76 -6.76
CA VAL A 205 -2.87 1.61 -5.32
C VAL A 205 -2.13 0.30 -5.04
N GLY A 206 -2.58 -0.81 -5.62
CA GLY A 206 -1.99 -2.14 -5.42
C GLY A 206 -0.54 -2.24 -5.89
N TYR A 207 -0.22 -1.74 -7.08
CA TYR A 207 1.16 -1.73 -7.59
C TYR A 207 2.03 -0.67 -6.93
N TYR A 208 1.44 0.38 -6.35
CA TYR A 208 2.20 1.39 -5.61
C TYR A 208 2.82 0.79 -4.35
N VAL A 209 2.08 -0.05 -3.63
CA VAL A 209 2.61 -0.80 -2.46
C VAL A 209 3.38 -2.05 -2.90
N GLY A 210 2.80 -2.85 -3.79
CA GLY A 210 3.36 -4.09 -4.32
C GLY A 210 4.47 -3.86 -5.36
N ARG A 211 5.50 -3.08 -5.01
CA ARG A 211 6.59 -2.68 -5.94
C ARG A 211 7.36 -3.86 -6.51
N CYS A 212 7.30 -5.02 -5.86
CA CYS A 212 7.95 -6.26 -6.31
C CYS A 212 7.05 -7.23 -7.07
N ALA A 213 5.79 -6.87 -7.33
CA ALA A 213 4.94 -7.66 -8.22
C ALA A 213 5.52 -7.66 -9.65
N LEU A 214 5.39 -8.80 -10.33
CA LEU A 214 5.84 -8.92 -11.72
C LEU A 214 5.15 -7.89 -12.62
N ASN A 215 5.88 -7.39 -13.62
CA ASN A 215 5.40 -6.43 -14.61
C ASN A 215 4.77 -5.16 -14.00
N ASN A 216 5.33 -4.67 -12.89
CA ASN A 216 4.85 -3.44 -12.27
C ASN A 216 4.90 -2.26 -13.26
N PRO A 217 3.76 -1.62 -13.60
CA PRO A 217 3.72 -0.54 -14.59
C PRO A 217 4.64 0.66 -14.25
N TYR A 218 4.86 0.92 -12.95
CA TYR A 218 5.71 2.02 -12.52
C TYR A 218 7.19 1.83 -12.89
N ASP A 219 7.64 0.60 -13.14
CA ASP A 219 9.02 0.32 -13.54
C ASP A 219 9.36 0.91 -14.91
N THR A 220 8.35 1.30 -15.70
CA THR A 220 8.54 1.94 -17.01
C THR A 220 8.84 3.44 -16.92
N GLY A 221 8.53 4.09 -15.80
CA GLY A 221 8.60 5.55 -15.67
C GLY A 221 7.51 6.31 -16.44
N LYS A 222 6.55 5.60 -17.03
CA LYS A 222 5.47 6.21 -17.83
C LYS A 222 4.36 6.82 -16.97
N PHE A 223 4.12 6.26 -15.78
CA PHE A 223 2.92 6.51 -14.99
C PHE A 223 3.19 7.36 -13.74
N ASP A 224 4.03 8.38 -13.86
CA ASP A 224 4.46 9.25 -12.75
C ASP A 224 3.29 9.98 -12.08
N ALA A 225 2.25 10.36 -12.84
CA ALA A 225 1.11 11.06 -12.29
C ALA A 225 0.21 10.12 -11.44
N TYR A 226 0.03 8.86 -11.87
CA TYR A 226 -0.61 7.84 -11.04
C TYR A 226 0.21 7.53 -9.79
N TYR A 227 1.54 7.52 -9.90
CA TYR A 227 2.44 7.32 -8.78
C TYR A 227 2.28 8.44 -7.74
N ALA A 228 2.39 9.70 -8.19
CA ALA A 228 2.23 10.86 -7.33
C ALA A 228 0.83 10.91 -6.69
N PHE A 229 -0.22 10.51 -7.42
CA PHE A 229 -1.55 10.40 -6.86
C PHE A 229 -1.59 9.38 -5.71
N ALA A 230 -1.08 8.16 -5.91
CA ALA A 230 -1.09 7.14 -4.86
C ALA A 230 -0.27 7.60 -3.64
N ARG A 231 0.94 8.12 -3.87
CA ARG A 231 1.81 8.67 -2.82
C ARG A 231 1.10 9.76 -2.02
N ASP A 232 0.64 10.82 -2.67
CA ASP A 232 0.22 12.06 -1.99
C ASP A 232 -1.23 12.02 -1.52
N ARG A 233 -2.08 11.16 -2.10
CA ARG A 233 -3.52 11.11 -1.79
C ARG A 233 -3.96 9.88 -1.02
N ILE A 234 -3.21 8.79 -1.08
CA ILE A 234 -3.59 7.52 -0.48
C ILE A 234 -2.66 7.15 0.68
N PHE A 235 -1.37 7.48 0.57
CA PHE A 235 -0.35 7.05 1.54
C PHE A 235 0.43 8.21 2.18
N ASP A 236 -0.09 9.44 2.10
CA ASP A 236 0.46 10.65 2.74
C ASP A 236 1.99 10.82 2.58
N GLY A 237 2.50 10.63 1.37
CA GLY A 237 3.94 10.79 1.09
C GLY A 237 4.79 9.54 1.33
N LYS A 238 4.25 8.47 1.91
CA LYS A 238 5.00 7.23 2.17
C LYS A 238 5.36 6.53 0.85
N GLU A 239 6.66 6.35 0.65
CA GLU A 239 7.23 5.56 -0.45
C GLU A 239 7.35 4.08 -0.05
N PHE A 240 6.99 3.15 -0.95
CA PHE A 240 7.11 1.69 -0.75
C PHE A 240 8.14 1.03 -1.67
N GLY A 241 8.89 1.83 -2.41
CA GLY A 241 9.98 1.41 -3.28
C GLY A 241 10.55 2.61 -4.03
N PRO A 242 11.42 2.37 -5.02
CA PRO A 242 12.07 3.45 -5.73
C PRO A 242 11.08 4.18 -6.66
N ALA A 243 11.49 5.40 -7.01
CA ALA A 243 10.78 6.25 -7.97
C ALA A 243 10.48 5.51 -9.28
N PRO A 244 9.43 5.94 -10.01
CA PRO A 244 9.10 5.38 -11.32
C PRO A 244 10.31 5.33 -12.28
N GLY A 245 10.34 4.31 -13.13
CA GLY A 245 11.46 4.05 -14.05
C GLY A 245 12.63 3.29 -13.42
N THR A 246 12.59 3.05 -12.11
CA THR A 246 13.56 2.24 -11.38
C THR A 246 12.90 0.96 -10.87
N LYS A 247 13.53 -0.18 -11.17
CA LYS A 247 13.07 -1.47 -10.67
C LYS A 247 13.45 -1.64 -9.19
N ALA A 248 12.50 -2.06 -8.37
CA ALA A 248 12.73 -2.33 -6.96
C ALA A 248 13.70 -3.50 -6.73
N ASP A 249 14.56 -3.40 -5.71
CA ASP A 249 15.32 -4.56 -5.22
C ASP A 249 14.44 -5.36 -4.25
N CYS A 250 13.96 -6.48 -4.74
CA CYS A 250 13.03 -7.38 -4.04
C CYS A 250 13.77 -8.52 -3.34
N SER A 251 15.10 -8.46 -3.30
CA SER A 251 15.91 -9.40 -2.55
C SER A 251 15.69 -9.16 -1.07
N ALA A 252 15.21 -10.17 -0.34
CA ALA A 252 15.28 -10.14 1.13
C ALA A 252 16.72 -9.79 1.58
N PRO A 253 16.91 -9.06 2.69
CA PRO A 253 18.24 -8.71 3.17
C PRO A 253 19.04 -10.01 3.32
N LYS A 254 20.05 -10.18 2.46
CA LYS A 254 20.91 -11.36 2.52
C LYS A 254 21.68 -11.29 3.84
N LYS A 255 21.19 -11.96 4.89
CA LYS A 255 22.09 -12.43 5.96
C LYS A 255 23.23 -13.13 5.24
N LYS A 256 24.47 -12.69 5.43
CA LYS A 256 25.66 -13.15 4.71
C LYS A 256 25.76 -14.69 4.77
N ALA A 257 25.15 -15.37 3.82
CA ALA A 257 25.18 -16.81 3.67
C ALA A 257 25.98 -17.13 2.38
N LYS A 258 26.95 -18.03 2.52
CA LYS A 258 27.92 -18.37 1.48
C LYS A 258 27.20 -18.88 0.21
N LYS A 259 27.63 -18.37 -0.94
CA LYS A 259 27.10 -18.67 -2.28
C LYS A 259 26.98 -20.18 -2.54
N ALA A 260 25.78 -20.66 -2.86
CA ALA A 260 25.58 -21.89 -3.61
C ALA A 260 25.25 -21.54 -5.07
N LYS A 261 25.79 -22.32 -6.02
CA LYS A 261 25.67 -22.09 -7.47
C LYS A 261 24.24 -22.39 -7.96
N ALA A 262 23.71 -21.49 -8.79
CA ALA A 262 22.43 -21.66 -9.48
C ALA A 262 22.53 -22.71 -10.61
N LYS A 263 21.46 -23.50 -10.79
CA LYS A 263 21.21 -24.26 -12.02
C LYS A 263 20.27 -23.45 -12.94
N PRO A 264 20.38 -23.60 -14.27
CA PRO A 264 19.53 -22.87 -15.21
C PRO A 264 18.12 -23.44 -15.22
N ASP A 265 17.14 -22.54 -15.19
CA ASP A 265 15.70 -22.83 -15.19
C ASP A 265 15.17 -22.84 -16.63
N THR A 266 14.47 -23.90 -17.01
CA THR A 266 13.91 -24.14 -18.36
C THR A 266 12.38 -24.19 -18.35
N SER A 267 11.72 -23.38 -17.52
CA SER A 267 10.25 -23.45 -17.34
C SER A 267 9.44 -22.29 -17.98
N ALA A 268 10.00 -21.59 -18.98
CA ALA A 268 9.38 -20.41 -19.58
C ALA A 268 8.26 -20.66 -20.62
N ALA A 269 7.85 -21.91 -20.91
CA ALA A 269 6.98 -22.20 -22.05
C ALA A 269 5.46 -22.27 -21.76
N TRP A 270 5.02 -22.17 -20.51
CA TRP A 270 3.58 -22.25 -20.15
C TRP A 270 2.97 -20.94 -19.61
N LEU A 271 3.78 -19.87 -19.51
CA LEU A 271 3.36 -18.55 -19.03
C LEU A 271 2.64 -17.69 -20.09
N GLU A 272 2.55 -18.16 -21.34
CA GLU A 272 1.86 -17.41 -22.43
C GLU A 272 0.34 -17.31 -22.24
N GLY A 273 -0.25 -18.15 -21.37
CA GLY A 273 -1.70 -18.20 -21.18
C GLY A 273 -2.31 -17.19 -20.17
N LEU A 274 -1.51 -16.39 -19.46
CA LEU A 274 -2.01 -15.50 -18.39
C LEU A 274 -1.49 -14.05 -18.48
N GLY A 275 -0.74 -13.72 -19.54
CA GLY A 275 -0.30 -12.34 -19.86
C GLY A 275 -1.24 -11.58 -20.80
N GLY A 276 -2.37 -12.17 -21.15
CA GLY A 276 -3.41 -11.57 -21.95
C GLY A 276 -4.77 -11.90 -21.36
N GLU A 277 -5.32 -10.95 -20.61
CA GLU A 277 -6.74 -10.56 -20.54
C GLU A 277 -6.84 -9.27 -19.71
#